data_AF-A0A0U5EUF2-F1
#
_entry.id   AF-A0A0U5EUF2-F1
#
_cell.length_a   1.000
_cell.length_b   1.000
_cell.length_c   1.000
_cell.angle_alpha   90.00
_cell.angle_beta   90.00
_cell.angle_gamma   90.00
#
_symmetry.space_group_name_H-M   'P 1'
#
loop_
_entity.id
_entity.type
_entity.pdbx_description
1 polymer ?
#
loop_
_entity_poly.entity_id
_entity_poly.type
_entity_poly.pdbx_seq_one_letter_code
_entity_poly.pdbx_strand_id
1 'polypeptide(L)'
;MTNQTLSHSDFLQLLHDKLLNHHPLLNSPSFSAAALQIHPNQNIFFDIIEPAHDLIDILVVHIPLEDPYALIVGAALKFAIRRFALPIERGYYFDKSRLWEKNLLTPQEIIQNVQKEFAYALQECNLTISIFYGRFNLPYRTFTYLNCGLGALMQINQEQKLTQLSQKWTSLGTTSQPLASANTLVKPGDWFVYYHFENGENELRESRYSHLLLESLKTQLHLDASSFINFLEHHLPFSEQSNLKNSCFVLALKVNENLTHVSPRKDRTAMFSSDVSQLSALRLFVREICQQAPSACESFGLQVLLAVNELFCNIVKYAYHNQPKGEILIESQYVDDGICFTLSDRGTAFNPLKINHPNLAGEQESGFGFFIVQQIADHISYIPKKTDTDWNHIRIFKRYFSEEDHMELVHHIQDHLLIIAPKGDNLDAKNASSFKEDVLKLIRQAEFSNVILNLTHLQFIDSSGLGVLLSLQRTLHAQGGSLKLVHLSKSIRTMFEIVSMHRIFDIFNTVDEAVQSFK
;
A
#
# COMPACT_ATOMS: atom_id res chain seq x y z
N MET A 1 30.39 21.49 -43.98
CA MET A 1 29.52 21.16 -42.84
C MET A 1 29.83 22.18 -41.75
N THR A 2 28.96 23.17 -41.58
CA THR A 2 29.10 24.23 -40.59
C THR A 2 28.87 23.65 -39.19
N ASN A 3 29.92 23.64 -38.36
CA ASN A 3 29.80 23.39 -36.92
C ASN A 3 29.03 24.55 -36.28
N GLN A 4 27.71 24.44 -36.20
CA GLN A 4 26.92 25.30 -35.33
C GLN A 4 27.06 24.76 -33.90
N THR A 5 27.74 25.51 -33.04
CA THR A 5 27.72 25.31 -31.59
C THR A 5 26.30 25.59 -31.08
N LEU A 6 25.65 24.58 -30.49
CA LEU A 6 24.36 24.73 -29.81
C LEU A 6 24.44 25.87 -28.77
N SER A 7 23.37 26.65 -28.64
CA SER A 7 23.28 27.65 -27.56
C SER A 7 23.22 26.94 -26.20
N HIS A 8 23.56 27.66 -25.11
CA HIS A 8 23.55 27.07 -23.76
C HIS A 8 22.15 26.56 -23.37
N SER A 9 21.09 27.28 -23.74
CA SER A 9 19.69 26.87 -23.52
C SER A 9 19.32 25.63 -24.33
N ASP A 10 19.71 25.57 -25.61
CA ASP A 10 19.42 24.41 -26.45
C ASP A 10 20.17 23.16 -25.96
N PHE A 11 21.38 23.35 -25.42
CA PHE A 11 22.17 22.27 -24.85
C PHE A 11 21.59 21.75 -23.54
N LEU A 12 21.15 22.63 -22.62
CA LEU A 12 20.48 22.23 -21.39
C LEU A 12 19.17 21.50 -21.68
N GLN A 13 18.40 21.99 -22.66
CA GLN A 13 17.19 21.32 -23.11
C GLN A 13 17.47 19.92 -23.64
N LEU A 14 18.50 19.78 -24.49
CA LEU A 14 18.91 18.48 -25.01
C LEU A 14 19.33 17.53 -23.88
N LEU A 15 20.03 18.01 -22.85
CA LEU A 15 20.40 17.20 -21.69
C LEU A 15 19.19 16.80 -20.85
N HIS A 16 18.22 17.70 -20.66
CA HIS A 16 16.98 17.39 -19.96
C HIS A 16 16.23 16.26 -20.65
N ASP A 17 16.01 16.38 -21.96
CA ASP A 17 15.33 15.37 -22.77
C ASP A 17 16.06 14.02 -22.76
N LYS A 18 17.39 14.05 -22.77
CA LYS A 18 18.23 12.83 -22.78
C LYS A 18 18.39 12.19 -21.40
N LEU A 19 18.52 12.95 -20.33
CA LEU A 19 18.80 12.39 -19.01
C LEU A 19 17.50 12.10 -18.26
N LEU A 20 16.54 13.00 -18.32
CA LEU A 20 15.34 12.97 -17.49
C LEU A 20 14.13 12.37 -18.22
N ASN A 21 13.90 12.72 -19.49
CA ASN A 21 12.70 12.29 -20.22
C ASN A 21 12.95 11.18 -21.28
N HIS A 22 14.04 10.42 -21.14
CA HIS A 22 14.34 9.32 -22.07
C HIS A 22 13.20 8.27 -22.02
N HIS A 23 12.42 8.19 -23.10
CA HIS A 23 11.20 7.39 -23.30
C HIS A 23 9.89 8.03 -22.81
N PRO A 24 9.37 9.04 -23.53
CA PRO A 24 8.06 9.59 -23.22
C PRO A 24 6.90 8.67 -23.60
N LEU A 25 7.19 7.56 -24.28
CA LEU A 25 6.20 6.66 -24.87
C LEU A 25 6.55 5.23 -24.50
N LEU A 26 5.61 4.55 -23.87
CA LEU A 26 5.58 3.09 -23.75
C LEU A 26 4.28 2.63 -24.40
N ASN A 27 4.36 1.83 -25.46
CA ASN A 27 3.19 1.18 -26.04
C ASN A 27 3.44 -0.32 -26.07
N SER A 28 2.89 -1.01 -25.08
CA SER A 28 2.87 -2.46 -24.99
C SER A 28 1.44 -2.98 -25.20
N PRO A 29 1.24 -4.27 -25.51
CA PRO A 29 -0.09 -4.86 -25.62
C PRO A 29 -0.97 -4.66 -24.37
N SER A 30 -0.35 -4.60 -23.20
CA SER A 30 -1.02 -4.58 -21.88
C SER A 30 -1.05 -3.20 -21.23
N PHE A 31 -0.24 -2.25 -21.69
CA PHE A 31 -0.14 -0.92 -21.11
C PHE A 31 0.35 0.10 -22.13
N SER A 32 -0.24 1.29 -22.13
CA SER A 32 0.26 2.45 -22.86
C SER A 32 0.53 3.62 -21.93
N ALA A 33 1.58 4.38 -22.21
CA ALA A 33 1.97 5.57 -21.49
C ALA A 33 2.48 6.62 -22.48
N ALA A 34 2.10 7.87 -22.25
CA ALA A 34 2.56 9.00 -23.03
C ALA A 34 2.59 10.26 -22.17
N ALA A 35 3.52 11.17 -22.45
CA ALA A 35 3.57 12.47 -21.79
C ALA A 35 3.59 13.63 -22.78
N LEU A 36 2.94 14.72 -22.38
CA LEU A 36 2.95 16.02 -23.03
C LEU A 36 3.70 17.01 -22.14
N GLN A 37 4.70 17.70 -22.69
CA GLN A 37 5.41 18.77 -22.01
C GLN A 37 5.46 20.00 -22.92
N ILE A 38 4.68 21.03 -22.57
CA ILE A 38 4.62 22.31 -23.30
C ILE A 38 5.43 23.32 -22.49
N HIS A 39 6.42 23.94 -23.14
CA HIS A 39 7.46 24.76 -22.50
C HIS A 39 8.13 24.01 -21.33
N PRO A 40 9.27 23.35 -21.56
CA PRO A 40 9.90 22.47 -20.57
C PRO A 40 10.28 23.27 -19.33
N ASN A 41 9.41 23.29 -18.32
CA ASN A 41 9.81 23.59 -16.96
C ASN A 41 10.72 22.44 -16.57
N GLN A 42 12.03 22.69 -16.53
CA GLN A 42 13.03 21.64 -16.31
C GLN A 42 12.95 21.03 -14.90
N ASN A 43 12.06 21.58 -14.08
CA ASN A 43 11.78 21.25 -12.70
C ASN A 43 10.92 20.00 -12.55
N ILE A 44 10.16 19.59 -13.59
CA ILE A 44 9.38 18.35 -13.57
C ILE A 44 9.97 17.37 -14.57
N PHE A 45 10.10 16.12 -14.14
CA PHE A 45 10.39 15.01 -15.03
C PHE A 45 9.65 13.74 -14.59
N PHE A 46 9.66 12.76 -15.47
CA PHE A 46 9.11 11.43 -15.19
C PHE A 46 10.05 10.34 -15.69
N ASP A 47 9.82 9.12 -15.23
CA ASP A 47 10.47 7.94 -15.77
C ASP A 47 9.48 6.78 -15.78
N ILE A 48 9.62 5.91 -16.76
CA ILE A 48 8.91 4.64 -16.84
C ILE A 48 9.96 3.54 -16.79
N ILE A 49 9.85 2.67 -15.80
CA ILE A 49 10.84 1.62 -15.53
C ILE A 49 10.11 0.28 -15.65
N GLU A 50 10.67 -0.65 -16.41
CA GLU A 50 10.14 -2.01 -16.53
C GLU A 50 11.05 -2.97 -15.73
N PRO A 51 10.83 -3.13 -14.41
CA PRO A 51 11.72 -3.95 -13.57
C PRO A 51 11.64 -5.44 -13.88
N ALA A 52 10.52 -5.91 -14.44
CA ALA A 52 10.31 -7.27 -14.90
C ALA A 52 9.20 -7.32 -15.96
N HIS A 53 8.99 -8.50 -16.54
CA HIS A 53 7.84 -8.76 -17.43
C HIS A 53 6.53 -8.43 -16.68
N ASP A 54 5.68 -7.61 -17.30
CA ASP A 54 4.38 -7.13 -16.79
C ASP A 54 4.39 -6.26 -15.51
N LEU A 55 5.57 -5.85 -15.03
CA LEU A 55 5.70 -4.82 -14.01
C LEU A 55 6.10 -3.51 -14.65
N ILE A 56 5.40 -2.44 -14.31
CA ILE A 56 5.69 -1.10 -14.82
C ILE A 56 5.72 -0.14 -13.65
N ASP A 57 6.88 0.45 -13.39
CA ASP A 57 7.01 1.52 -12.44
C ASP A 57 6.88 2.86 -13.15
N ILE A 58 6.15 3.76 -12.50
CA ILE A 58 6.08 5.15 -12.86
C ILE A 58 6.73 6.00 -11.79
N LEU A 59 7.56 6.93 -12.23
CA LEU A 59 8.18 7.95 -11.42
C LEU A 59 7.75 9.31 -11.96
N VAL A 60 7.30 10.20 -11.10
CA VAL A 60 7.13 11.62 -11.41
C VAL A 60 7.80 12.42 -10.31
N VAL A 61 8.62 13.39 -10.68
CA VAL A 61 9.39 14.19 -9.73
C VAL A 61 9.23 15.67 -10.06
N HIS A 62 9.04 16.48 -9.02
CA HIS A 62 9.13 17.92 -9.08
C HIS A 62 10.26 18.42 -8.17
N ILE A 63 11.24 19.11 -8.76
CA ILE A 63 12.41 19.69 -8.10
C ILE A 63 12.26 21.22 -8.09
N PRO A 64 12.19 21.87 -6.92
CA PRO A 64 12.03 23.32 -6.83
C PRO A 64 13.39 24.05 -6.98
N LEU A 65 14.09 23.82 -8.08
CA LEU A 65 15.35 24.48 -8.42
C LEU A 65 15.30 25.00 -9.85
N GLU A 66 16.08 26.03 -10.18
CA GLU A 66 16.30 26.43 -11.57
C GLU A 66 17.43 25.62 -12.21
N ASP A 67 17.52 25.66 -13.54
CA ASP A 67 18.64 25.06 -14.25
C ASP A 67 19.96 25.80 -14.03
N PRO A 68 21.09 25.07 -14.05
CA PRO A 68 21.25 23.64 -14.33
C PRO A 68 21.11 22.73 -13.09
N TYR A 69 20.73 23.28 -11.93
CA TYR A 69 20.74 22.53 -10.67
C TYR A 69 19.64 21.46 -10.61
N ALA A 70 18.44 21.79 -11.11
CA ALA A 70 17.33 20.84 -11.23
C ALA A 70 17.73 19.60 -12.04
N LEU A 71 18.40 19.82 -13.19
CA LEU A 71 18.91 18.76 -14.05
C LEU A 71 19.89 17.81 -13.32
N ILE A 72 20.85 18.36 -12.57
CA ILE A 72 21.86 17.56 -11.87
C ILE A 72 21.22 16.72 -10.77
N VAL A 73 20.37 17.34 -9.94
CA VAL A 73 19.68 16.65 -8.83
C VAL A 73 18.72 15.61 -9.39
N GLY A 74 17.97 15.94 -10.44
CA GLY A 74 17.05 15.03 -11.11
C GLY A 74 17.74 13.82 -11.70
N ALA A 75 18.89 14.02 -12.35
CA ALA A 75 19.65 12.91 -12.95
C ALA A 75 20.20 11.97 -11.86
N ALA A 76 20.71 12.52 -10.76
CA ALA A 76 21.18 11.73 -9.62
C ALA A 76 20.05 10.92 -8.97
N LEU A 77 18.90 11.57 -8.75
CA LEU A 77 17.72 10.93 -8.13
C LEU A 77 17.15 9.83 -9.03
N LYS A 78 16.96 10.12 -10.32
CA LYS A 78 16.51 9.14 -11.33
C LYS A 78 17.44 7.92 -11.37
N PHE A 79 18.76 8.15 -11.37
CA PHE A 79 19.74 7.07 -11.34
C PHE A 79 19.62 6.22 -10.07
N ALA A 80 19.50 6.84 -8.90
CA ALA A 80 19.35 6.11 -7.64
C ALA A 80 18.06 5.28 -7.60
N ILE A 81 16.93 5.85 -8.03
CA ILE A 81 15.65 5.14 -8.11
C ILE A 81 15.76 3.94 -9.06
N ARG A 82 16.26 4.13 -10.28
CA ARG A 82 16.46 3.02 -11.24
C ARG A 82 17.37 1.94 -10.68
N ARG A 83 18.43 2.31 -9.96
CA ARG A 83 19.36 1.36 -9.32
C ARG A 83 18.69 0.47 -8.27
N PHE A 84 17.69 0.98 -7.56
CA PHE A 84 16.91 0.20 -6.58
C PHE A 84 15.71 -0.51 -7.21
N ALA A 85 15.12 0.06 -8.26
CA ALA A 85 13.97 -0.50 -8.96
C ALA A 85 14.35 -1.70 -9.85
N LEU A 86 15.51 -1.64 -10.51
CA LEU A 86 16.00 -2.69 -11.38
C LEU A 86 16.77 -3.76 -10.58
N PRO A 87 16.66 -5.05 -10.95
CA PRO A 87 17.43 -6.11 -10.33
C PRO A 87 18.94 -5.88 -10.55
N ILE A 88 19.73 -6.00 -9.48
CA ILE A 88 21.16 -5.76 -9.50
C ILE A 88 21.87 -6.94 -10.19
N GLU A 89 22.42 -6.76 -11.40
CA GLU A 89 23.37 -7.70 -12.03
C GLU A 89 24.79 -7.60 -11.43
N ARG A 90 24.94 -7.60 -10.10
CA ARG A 90 26.27 -7.59 -9.46
C ARG A 90 26.73 -9.02 -9.18
N GLY A 91 27.97 -9.28 -9.58
CA GLY A 91 28.58 -10.61 -9.67
C GLY A 91 28.37 -11.51 -8.46
N TYR A 92 28.21 -12.78 -8.78
CA TYR A 92 27.94 -13.89 -7.88
C TYR A 92 28.97 -13.99 -6.74
N TYR A 93 28.55 -13.67 -5.52
CA TYR A 93 29.16 -14.20 -4.31
C TYR A 93 28.22 -15.25 -3.71
N PHE A 94 28.75 -16.46 -3.56
CA PHE A 94 28.03 -17.65 -3.09
C PHE A 94 27.98 -17.65 -1.55
N ASP A 95 26.77 -17.57 -0.99
CA ASP A 95 26.46 -17.88 0.42
C ASP A 95 25.52 -19.10 0.45
N LYS A 96 25.91 -20.15 1.17
CA LYS A 96 25.16 -21.41 1.28
C LYS A 96 23.82 -21.26 2.02
N SER A 97 23.51 -20.10 2.58
CA SER A 97 22.31 -19.86 3.39
C SER A 97 21.16 -19.10 2.68
N ARG A 98 21.34 -18.65 1.42
CA ARG A 98 20.28 -17.97 0.66
C ARG A 98 20.15 -18.51 -0.76
N LEU A 99 18.97 -19.03 -1.07
CA LEU A 99 18.55 -19.42 -2.41
C LEU A 99 18.41 -18.17 -3.29
N TRP A 100 18.57 -18.38 -4.59
CA TRP A 100 18.79 -17.34 -5.60
C TRP A 100 17.45 -16.74 -6.03
N GLU A 101 17.21 -15.46 -5.73
CA GLU A 101 16.03 -14.73 -6.21
C GLU A 101 16.42 -13.36 -6.78
N LYS A 102 15.73 -12.93 -7.84
CA LYS A 102 15.73 -11.54 -8.28
C LYS A 102 15.07 -10.71 -7.16
N ASN A 103 15.85 -10.17 -6.24
CA ASN A 103 15.36 -9.24 -5.21
C ASN A 103 14.87 -7.94 -5.86
N LEU A 104 13.60 -7.89 -6.24
CA LEU A 104 12.91 -6.64 -6.57
C LEU A 104 12.43 -6.00 -5.27
N LEU A 105 12.91 -4.79 -4.97
CA LEU A 105 12.43 -4.02 -3.84
C LEU A 105 11.01 -3.51 -4.08
N THR A 106 10.19 -3.42 -3.04
CA THR A 106 8.86 -2.79 -3.09
C THR A 106 8.97 -1.27 -3.34
N PRO A 107 7.91 -0.61 -3.86
CA PRO A 107 7.90 0.84 -4.00
C PRO A 107 8.30 1.60 -2.74
N GLN A 108 7.85 1.12 -1.57
CA GLN A 108 8.19 1.73 -0.28
C GLN A 108 9.67 1.57 0.05
N GLU A 109 10.24 0.37 -0.12
CA GLU A 109 11.67 0.12 0.14
C GLU A 109 12.57 0.92 -0.80
N ILE A 110 12.18 1.07 -2.07
CA ILE A 110 12.91 1.87 -3.07
C ILE A 110 13.01 3.31 -2.58
N ILE A 111 11.88 3.95 -2.28
CA ILE A 111 11.86 5.36 -1.86
C ILE A 111 12.52 5.53 -0.49
N GLN A 112 12.36 4.59 0.45
CA GLN A 112 13.06 4.62 1.73
C GLN A 112 14.59 4.56 1.55
N ASN A 113 15.10 3.74 0.64
CA ASN A 113 16.54 3.66 0.38
C ASN A 113 17.06 4.93 -0.31
N VAL A 114 16.31 5.48 -1.25
CA VAL A 114 16.63 6.77 -1.89
C VAL A 114 16.62 7.90 -0.86
N GLN A 115 15.61 7.94 0.02
CA GLN A 115 15.56 8.92 1.09
C GLN A 115 16.76 8.80 2.03
N LYS A 116 17.16 7.59 2.43
CA LYS A 116 18.35 7.39 3.27
C LYS A 116 19.63 7.90 2.59
N GLU A 117 19.78 7.66 1.29
CA GLU A 117 20.96 8.08 0.52
C GLU A 117 21.02 9.60 0.33
N PHE A 118 19.89 10.26 0.10
CA PHE A 118 19.83 11.69 -0.19
C PHE A 118 19.54 12.57 1.04
N ALA A 119 19.11 12.00 2.18
CA ALA A 119 18.66 12.75 3.36
C ALA A 119 19.64 13.83 3.80
N TYR A 120 20.91 13.47 3.99
CA TYR A 120 21.94 14.41 4.47
C TYR A 120 22.14 15.56 3.47
N ALA A 121 22.29 15.25 2.19
CA ALA A 121 22.54 16.25 1.16
C ALA A 121 21.34 17.21 0.96
N LEU A 122 20.12 16.68 0.97
CA LEU A 122 18.90 17.49 0.86
C LEU A 122 18.71 18.38 2.10
N GLN A 123 19.02 17.87 3.28
CA GLN A 123 18.91 18.63 4.53
C GLN A 123 19.95 19.77 4.59
N GLU A 124 21.21 19.51 4.25
CA GLU A 124 22.27 20.53 4.20
C GLU A 124 21.95 21.64 3.19
N CYS A 125 21.35 21.28 2.06
CA CYS A 125 20.93 22.23 1.03
C CYS A 125 19.58 22.90 1.31
N ASN A 126 18.89 22.54 2.42
CA ASN A 126 17.52 22.95 2.72
C ASN A 126 16.55 22.75 1.52
N LEU A 127 16.71 21.64 0.81
CA LEU A 127 15.96 21.31 -0.40
C LEU A 127 14.92 20.24 -0.10
N THR A 128 13.69 20.45 -0.58
CA THR A 128 12.64 19.43 -0.56
C THR A 128 12.27 19.03 -1.98
N ILE A 129 12.13 17.72 -2.23
CA ILE A 129 11.81 17.20 -3.56
C ILE A 129 10.50 16.43 -3.48
N SER A 130 9.57 16.76 -4.37
CA SER A 130 8.30 16.07 -4.45
C SER A 130 8.39 14.89 -5.41
N ILE A 131 7.98 13.71 -4.96
CA ILE A 131 8.09 12.46 -5.74
C ILE A 131 6.75 11.72 -5.68
N PHE A 132 6.28 11.28 -6.83
CA PHE A 132 5.28 10.23 -6.94
C PHE A 132 5.94 9.02 -7.56
N TYR A 133 5.89 7.88 -6.87
CA TYR A 133 6.41 6.63 -7.38
C TYR A 133 5.37 5.53 -7.21
N GLY A 134 5.07 4.80 -8.28
CA GLY A 134 4.13 3.70 -8.22
C GLY A 134 4.53 2.56 -9.12
N ARG A 135 4.09 1.36 -8.77
CA ARG A 135 4.31 0.11 -9.52
C ARG A 135 2.96 -0.46 -9.92
N PHE A 136 2.74 -0.52 -11.22
CA PHE A 136 1.72 -1.37 -11.81
C PHE A 136 2.21 -2.80 -11.81
N ASN A 137 1.37 -3.67 -11.27
CA ASN A 137 1.48 -5.09 -11.44
C ASN A 137 0.28 -5.52 -12.30
N LEU A 138 0.47 -5.45 -13.63
CA LEU A 138 -0.60 -5.70 -14.60
C LEU A 138 -1.21 -7.09 -14.45
N PRO A 139 -0.42 -8.15 -14.19
CA PRO A 139 -0.96 -9.48 -13.93
C PRO A 139 -1.87 -9.53 -12.72
N TYR A 140 -1.54 -8.74 -11.72
CA TYR A 140 -2.19 -8.76 -10.43
C TYR A 140 -3.24 -7.68 -10.30
N ARG A 141 -3.43 -6.86 -11.35
CA ARG A 141 -4.43 -5.79 -11.41
C ARG A 141 -4.27 -4.81 -10.26
N THR A 142 -3.03 -4.52 -9.89
CA THR A 142 -2.75 -3.64 -8.74
C THR A 142 -1.82 -2.53 -9.13
N PHE A 143 -2.04 -1.40 -8.46
CA PHE A 143 -1.16 -0.25 -8.51
C PHE A 143 -0.79 0.14 -7.09
N THR A 144 0.45 -0.14 -6.71
CA THR A 144 1.03 0.22 -5.41
C THR A 144 1.82 1.51 -5.56
N TYR A 145 1.49 2.54 -4.81
CA TYR A 145 2.09 3.86 -4.99
C TYR A 145 2.41 4.57 -3.68
N LEU A 146 3.36 5.51 -3.78
CA LEU A 146 3.74 6.47 -2.75
C LEU A 146 3.70 7.86 -3.37
N ASN A 147 3.02 8.78 -2.69
CA ASN A 147 3.02 10.19 -3.05
C ASN A 147 3.71 11.04 -1.97
N CYS A 148 4.99 11.34 -2.17
CA CYS A 148 5.84 12.16 -1.32
C CYS A 148 5.78 13.64 -1.72
N GLY A 149 4.65 14.30 -1.47
CA GLY A 149 4.50 15.75 -1.63
C GLY A 149 4.22 16.24 -3.06
N LEU A 150 3.86 15.33 -3.97
CA LEU A 150 3.43 15.68 -5.32
C LEU A 150 1.90 15.85 -5.37
N GLY A 151 1.38 16.54 -6.39
CA GLY A 151 -0.05 16.55 -6.72
C GLY A 151 -0.62 15.14 -6.89
N ALA A 152 -1.95 15.02 -6.92
CA ALA A 152 -2.57 13.70 -6.99
C ALA A 152 -2.53 13.10 -8.40
N LEU A 153 -2.35 11.78 -8.47
CA LEU A 153 -2.58 11.01 -9.69
C LEU A 153 -4.07 10.69 -9.80
N MET A 154 -4.67 10.92 -10.96
CA MET A 154 -6.10 10.73 -11.17
C MET A 154 -6.35 9.37 -11.83
N GLN A 155 -7.10 8.49 -11.18
CA GLN A 155 -7.57 7.24 -11.77
C GLN A 155 -8.98 7.44 -12.34
N ILE A 156 -9.21 7.03 -13.58
CA ILE A 156 -10.55 7.01 -14.21
C ILE A 156 -10.83 5.57 -14.64
N ASN A 157 -11.89 5.00 -14.08
CA ASN A 157 -12.33 3.66 -14.47
C ASN A 157 -13.23 3.70 -15.72
N GLN A 158 -13.59 2.52 -16.24
CA GLN A 158 -14.48 2.40 -17.41
C GLN A 158 -15.89 3.01 -17.22
N GLU A 159 -16.36 3.13 -15.98
CA GLU A 159 -17.62 3.79 -15.62
C GLU A 159 -17.47 5.33 -15.50
N GLN A 160 -16.32 5.87 -15.90
CA GLN A 160 -15.96 7.29 -15.79
C GLN A 160 -15.90 7.83 -14.35
N LYS A 161 -15.84 6.93 -13.36
CA LYS A 161 -15.64 7.30 -11.96
C LYS A 161 -14.20 7.77 -11.77
N LEU A 162 -14.06 9.01 -11.34
CA LEU A 162 -12.79 9.66 -11.03
C LEU A 162 -12.40 9.40 -9.58
N THR A 163 -11.20 8.87 -9.36
CA THR A 163 -10.62 8.61 -8.04
C THR A 163 -9.29 9.32 -7.92
N GLN A 164 -9.12 10.14 -6.89
CA GLN A 164 -7.90 10.91 -6.66
C GLN A 164 -6.93 10.09 -5.79
N LEU A 165 -5.85 9.60 -6.40
CA LEU A 165 -4.79 8.86 -5.73
C LEU A 165 -3.83 9.85 -5.07
N SER A 166 -4.23 10.32 -3.90
CA SER A 166 -3.45 11.25 -3.07
C SER A 166 -3.03 10.61 -1.76
N GLN A 167 -1.86 11.02 -1.26
CA GLN A 167 -1.45 10.78 0.11
C GLN A 167 -0.78 12.06 0.62
N LYS A 168 -1.04 12.45 1.87
CA LYS A 168 -0.36 13.59 2.51
C LYS A 168 0.96 13.09 3.12
N TRP A 169 1.97 12.80 2.29
CA TRP A 169 3.33 12.55 2.80
C TRP A 169 4.22 13.76 2.59
N THR A 170 5.22 13.88 3.45
CA THR A 170 6.22 14.93 3.37
C THR A 170 7.20 14.66 2.22
N SER A 171 7.60 15.72 1.52
CA SER A 171 8.56 15.66 0.42
C SER A 171 9.90 15.05 0.86
N LEU A 172 10.64 14.47 -0.08
CA LEU A 172 12.00 13.98 0.17
C LEU A 172 12.87 15.13 0.72
N GLY A 173 13.69 14.86 1.74
CA GLY A 173 14.50 15.88 2.43
C GLY A 173 13.91 16.39 3.74
N THR A 174 12.68 15.99 4.08
CA THR A 174 12.07 16.28 5.38
C THR A 174 12.36 15.15 6.39
N THR A 175 12.70 15.52 7.62
CA THR A 175 12.76 14.61 8.77
C THR A 175 11.39 14.62 9.45
N SER A 176 10.59 13.53 9.39
CA SER A 176 9.65 13.15 10.50
C SER A 176 8.46 12.20 10.22
N GLN A 177 8.31 11.46 9.10
CA GLN A 177 7.20 10.48 9.02
C GLN A 177 7.57 9.13 8.36
N PRO A 178 6.98 8.00 8.82
CA PRO A 178 7.15 6.71 8.17
C PRO A 178 6.44 6.72 6.82
N LEU A 179 7.16 6.43 5.74
CA LEU A 179 6.55 6.25 4.41
C LEU A 179 5.68 5.00 4.43
N ALA A 180 4.42 5.13 4.02
CA ALA A 180 3.55 3.99 3.76
C ALA A 180 2.94 4.07 2.36
N SER A 181 3.01 2.96 1.64
CA SER A 181 2.38 2.82 0.32
C SER A 181 0.87 2.68 0.41
N ALA A 182 0.16 3.28 -0.54
CA ALA A 182 -1.24 2.97 -0.81
C ALA A 182 -1.35 2.01 -2.01
N ASN A 183 -2.51 1.36 -2.13
CA ASN A 183 -2.81 0.46 -3.22
C ASN A 183 -4.18 0.82 -3.80
N THR A 184 -4.32 0.63 -5.11
CA THR A 184 -5.63 0.63 -5.78
C THR A 184 -5.72 -0.53 -6.77
N LEU A 185 -6.94 -0.95 -7.06
CA LEU A 185 -7.21 -1.95 -8.09
C LEU A 185 -7.11 -1.31 -9.48
N VAL A 186 -6.62 -2.08 -10.44
CA VAL A 186 -6.41 -1.69 -11.83
C VAL A 186 -7.17 -2.65 -12.72
N LYS A 187 -8.19 -2.16 -13.42
CA LYS A 187 -8.92 -2.95 -14.41
C LYS A 187 -8.41 -2.64 -15.82
N PRO A 188 -8.55 -3.58 -16.77
CA PRO A 188 -8.34 -3.26 -18.18
C PRO A 188 -9.24 -2.08 -18.59
N GLY A 189 -8.69 -1.13 -19.33
CA GLY A 189 -9.35 0.11 -19.71
C GLY A 189 -9.24 1.24 -18.69
N ASP A 190 -8.72 1.00 -17.48
CA ASP A 190 -8.49 2.08 -16.51
C ASP A 190 -7.40 3.04 -17.02
N TRP A 191 -7.62 4.32 -16.76
CA TRP A 191 -6.70 5.40 -17.05
C TRP A 191 -6.12 5.99 -15.78
N PHE A 192 -4.85 6.39 -15.83
CA PHE A 192 -4.16 7.12 -14.78
C PHE A 192 -3.53 8.36 -15.40
N VAL A 193 -3.84 9.53 -14.86
CA VAL A 193 -3.33 10.80 -15.38
C VAL A 193 -2.76 11.64 -14.26
N TYR A 194 -1.51 12.07 -14.44
CA TYR A 194 -0.90 13.13 -13.66
C TYR A 194 -0.81 14.37 -14.52
N TYR A 195 -1.04 15.54 -13.94
CA TYR A 195 -0.86 16.80 -14.64
C TYR A 195 -0.35 17.88 -13.70
N HIS A 196 0.34 18.86 -14.28
CA HIS A 196 0.80 20.07 -13.61
C HIS A 196 0.70 21.24 -14.58
N PHE A 197 0.07 22.32 -14.14
CA PHE A 197 -0.05 23.56 -14.91
C PHE A 197 0.60 24.70 -14.11
N GLU A 198 1.52 25.43 -14.74
CA GLU A 198 2.20 26.54 -14.08
C GLU A 198 1.29 27.77 -13.98
N ASN A 199 1.29 28.38 -12.79
CA ASN A 199 0.44 29.49 -12.41
C ASN A 199 0.87 30.81 -13.08
N GLY A 200 0.20 31.17 -14.18
CA GLY A 200 0.15 32.56 -14.62
C GLY A 200 -0.94 33.32 -13.83
N GLU A 201 -0.57 33.93 -12.70
CA GLU A 201 -1.33 34.89 -11.88
C GLU A 201 -2.80 34.54 -11.49
N ASN A 202 -3.33 33.34 -11.75
CA ASN A 202 -4.78 33.10 -11.58
C ASN A 202 -5.16 31.62 -11.33
N GLU A 203 -5.44 31.24 -10.08
CA GLU A 203 -5.88 29.88 -9.66
C GLU A 203 -7.15 29.40 -10.40
N LEU A 204 -8.02 30.33 -10.82
CA LEU A 204 -9.21 30.03 -11.64
C LEU A 204 -8.88 29.45 -13.02
N ARG A 205 -7.65 29.64 -13.51
CA ARG A 205 -7.21 29.07 -14.79
C ARG A 205 -6.80 27.60 -14.65
N GLU A 206 -6.09 27.23 -13.59
CA GLU A 206 -5.66 25.84 -13.33
C GLU A 206 -6.87 24.90 -13.20
N SER A 207 -7.90 25.32 -12.45
CA SER A 207 -9.16 24.59 -12.31
C SER A 207 -9.90 24.41 -13.66
N ARG A 208 -9.81 25.38 -14.57
CA ARG A 208 -10.41 25.27 -15.91
C ARG A 208 -9.65 24.28 -16.79
N TYR A 209 -8.33 24.34 -16.82
CA TYR A 209 -7.51 23.46 -17.67
C TYR A 209 -7.54 22.01 -17.19
N SER A 210 -7.45 21.78 -15.89
CA SER A 210 -7.61 20.45 -15.31
C SER A 210 -9.00 19.86 -15.60
N HIS A 211 -10.06 20.66 -15.49
CA HIS A 211 -11.40 20.23 -15.88
C HIS A 211 -11.50 19.86 -17.37
N LEU A 212 -10.98 20.71 -18.27
CA LEU A 212 -10.98 20.43 -19.72
C LEU A 212 -10.20 19.16 -20.07
N LEU A 213 -9.05 18.94 -19.43
CA LEU A 213 -8.23 17.74 -19.60
C LEU A 213 -9.01 16.48 -19.21
N LEU A 214 -9.61 16.47 -18.02
CA LEU A 214 -10.33 15.31 -17.49
C LEU A 214 -11.61 15.01 -18.27
N GLU A 215 -12.35 16.04 -18.70
CA GLU A 215 -13.52 15.86 -19.57
C GLU A 215 -13.13 15.35 -20.96
N SER A 216 -12.05 15.88 -21.54
CA SER A 216 -11.51 15.36 -22.81
C SER A 216 -11.18 13.88 -22.69
N LEU A 217 -10.53 13.47 -21.60
CA LEU A 217 -10.20 12.07 -21.37
C LEU A 217 -11.43 11.17 -21.28
N LYS A 218 -12.48 11.59 -20.55
CA LYS A 218 -13.74 10.82 -20.45
C LYS A 218 -14.40 10.59 -21.81
N THR A 219 -14.28 11.54 -22.73
CA THR A 219 -14.82 11.39 -24.11
C THR A 219 -13.94 10.53 -25.01
N GLN A 220 -12.65 10.37 -24.67
CA GLN A 220 -11.63 9.72 -25.50
C GLN A 220 -11.10 8.40 -24.90
N LEU A 221 -11.84 7.75 -23.99
CA LEU A 221 -11.39 6.52 -23.31
C LEU A 221 -11.02 5.36 -24.27
N HIS A 222 -11.50 5.40 -25.51
CA HIS A 222 -11.20 4.40 -26.54
C HIS A 222 -9.77 4.52 -27.10
N LEU A 223 -9.14 5.71 -27.04
CA LEU A 223 -7.78 5.95 -27.52
C LEU A 223 -6.73 5.27 -26.63
N ASP A 224 -5.53 5.01 -27.13
CA ASP A 224 -4.37 4.71 -26.28
C ASP A 224 -3.76 6.02 -25.72
N ALA A 225 -2.84 5.91 -24.76
CA ALA A 225 -2.22 7.07 -24.13
C ALA A 225 -1.52 7.99 -25.15
N SER A 226 -0.84 7.41 -26.14
CA SER A 226 -0.12 8.17 -27.18
C SER A 226 -1.06 8.98 -28.05
N SER A 227 -2.13 8.36 -28.51
CA SER A 227 -3.15 8.98 -29.36
C SER A 227 -3.91 10.05 -28.58
N PHE A 228 -4.13 9.84 -27.28
CA PHE A 228 -4.73 10.84 -26.41
C PHE A 228 -3.83 12.06 -26.22
N ILE A 229 -2.53 11.88 -25.98
CA ILE A 229 -1.57 12.99 -25.90
C ILE A 229 -1.53 13.78 -27.22
N ASN A 230 -1.48 13.08 -28.37
CA ASN A 230 -1.54 13.74 -29.67
C ASN A 230 -2.83 14.54 -29.87
N PHE A 231 -3.98 14.01 -29.41
CA PHE A 231 -5.26 14.72 -29.42
C PHE A 231 -5.20 16.00 -28.58
N LEU A 232 -4.60 15.92 -27.38
CA LEU A 232 -4.45 17.06 -26.48
C LEU A 232 -3.59 18.18 -27.10
N GLU A 233 -2.49 17.85 -27.78
CA GLU A 233 -1.63 18.82 -28.46
C GLU A 233 -2.37 19.68 -29.50
N HIS A 234 -3.36 19.11 -30.18
CA HIS A 234 -4.09 19.77 -31.28
C HIS A 234 -5.39 20.44 -30.82
N HIS A 235 -5.87 20.17 -29.60
CA HIS A 235 -7.22 20.58 -29.17
C HIS A 235 -7.27 21.35 -27.86
N LEU A 236 -6.25 21.23 -27.01
CA LEU A 236 -6.12 22.19 -25.93
C LEU A 236 -5.62 23.53 -26.51
N PRO A 237 -6.18 24.66 -26.05
CA PRO A 237 -5.83 25.99 -26.54
C PRO A 237 -4.42 26.46 -26.10
N PHE A 238 -3.50 25.53 -25.86
CA PHE A 238 -2.12 25.81 -25.47
C PHE A 238 -1.24 26.23 -26.64
N SER A 239 -1.61 25.90 -27.89
CA SER A 239 -0.71 25.97 -29.04
C SER A 239 -0.85 27.21 -29.94
N GLU A 240 -2.00 27.89 -30.00
CA GLU A 240 -2.21 28.88 -31.09
C GLU A 240 -2.57 30.31 -30.69
N GLN A 241 -2.90 30.61 -29.42
CA GLN A 241 -3.30 31.98 -29.06
C GLN A 241 -2.73 32.42 -27.71
N SER A 242 -1.85 33.44 -27.80
CA SER A 242 -1.35 34.35 -26.76
C SER A 242 0.06 34.07 -26.22
N ASN A 243 0.74 35.16 -25.88
CA ASN A 243 2.06 35.32 -25.24
C ASN A 243 2.20 34.57 -23.87
N LEU A 244 1.66 33.37 -23.71
CA LEU A 244 1.62 32.65 -22.44
C LEU A 244 2.90 31.84 -22.25
N LYS A 245 3.76 32.35 -21.37
CA LYS A 245 4.97 31.73 -20.82
C LYS A 245 4.68 30.55 -19.86
N ASN A 246 3.51 29.93 -19.91
CA ASN A 246 3.10 28.99 -18.86
C ASN A 246 3.42 27.56 -19.28
N SER A 247 4.24 26.87 -18.47
CA SER A 247 4.53 25.46 -18.69
C SER A 247 3.37 24.54 -18.31
N CYS A 248 3.25 23.44 -19.05
CA CYS A 248 2.26 22.40 -18.82
C CYS A 248 2.93 21.02 -18.92
N PHE A 249 2.63 20.15 -17.97
CA PHE A 249 3.04 18.76 -17.97
C PHE A 249 1.80 17.86 -17.80
N VAL A 250 1.65 16.86 -18.67
CA VAL A 250 0.63 15.82 -18.55
C VAL A 250 1.28 14.47 -18.79
N LEU A 251 1.12 13.54 -17.86
CA LEU A 251 1.48 12.13 -18.03
C LEU A 251 0.19 11.32 -18.06
N ALA A 252 -0.08 10.66 -19.17
CA ALA A 252 -1.23 9.80 -19.37
C ALA A 252 -0.80 8.33 -19.45
N LEU A 253 -1.50 7.47 -18.74
CA LEU A 253 -1.25 6.03 -18.65
C LEU A 253 -2.59 5.30 -18.84
N LYS A 254 -2.60 4.23 -19.62
CA LYS A 254 -3.77 3.39 -19.86
C LYS A 254 -3.40 1.92 -19.75
N VAL A 255 -4.20 1.18 -18.98
CA VAL A 255 -4.12 -0.28 -18.97
C VAL A 255 -4.92 -0.82 -20.15
N ASN A 256 -4.27 -1.53 -21.06
CA ASN A 256 -4.90 -1.98 -22.30
C ASN A 256 -5.73 -3.25 -22.07
N GLU A 257 -6.70 -3.51 -22.95
CA GLU A 257 -7.60 -4.67 -22.81
C GLU A 257 -6.91 -6.02 -23.04
N ASN A 258 -5.81 -6.01 -23.80
CA ASN A 258 -4.99 -7.19 -24.06
C ASN A 258 -3.98 -7.41 -22.93
N LEU A 259 -4.47 -7.77 -21.74
CA LEU A 259 -3.68 -8.51 -20.77
C LEU A 259 -3.53 -9.95 -21.31
N THR A 260 -2.57 -10.16 -22.22
CA THR A 260 -2.21 -11.53 -22.62
C THR A 260 -1.79 -12.29 -21.37
N HIS A 261 -2.51 -13.37 -21.09
CA HIS A 261 -2.29 -14.34 -20.02
C HIS A 261 -1.04 -14.12 -19.17
N VAL A 262 -1.26 -13.64 -17.95
CA VAL A 262 -0.36 -13.84 -16.82
C VAL A 262 0.18 -15.26 -16.89
N SER A 263 1.51 -15.42 -16.94
CA SER A 263 2.13 -16.72 -16.74
C SER A 263 1.45 -17.37 -15.53
N PRO A 264 0.82 -18.54 -15.65
CA PRO A 264 -0.07 -19.04 -14.63
C PRO A 264 0.69 -19.08 -13.32
N ARG A 265 0.22 -18.33 -12.32
CA ARG A 265 0.76 -18.40 -10.96
C ARG A 265 0.77 -19.89 -10.63
N LYS A 266 1.95 -20.47 -10.46
CA LYS A 266 2.03 -21.91 -10.28
C LYS A 266 1.59 -22.19 -8.86
N ASP A 267 0.48 -22.90 -8.76
CA ASP A 267 0.07 -23.53 -7.52
C ASP A 267 1.29 -24.22 -6.91
N ARG A 268 1.56 -23.92 -5.64
CA ARG A 268 2.68 -24.51 -4.93
C ARG A 268 2.16 -25.56 -3.98
N THR A 269 2.96 -26.61 -3.85
CA THR A 269 2.64 -27.75 -3.01
C THR A 269 3.88 -28.15 -2.26
N ALA A 270 3.76 -28.32 -0.95
CA ALA A 270 4.84 -28.78 -0.09
C ALA A 270 4.31 -29.78 0.94
N MET A 271 5.12 -30.79 1.24
CA MET A 271 4.85 -31.79 2.26
C MET A 271 5.68 -31.49 3.49
N PHE A 272 5.05 -31.52 4.66
CA PHE A 272 5.69 -31.31 5.95
C PHE A 272 5.42 -32.51 6.85
N SER A 273 6.37 -32.83 7.73
CA SER A 273 6.10 -33.75 8.84
C SER A 273 5.24 -33.04 9.89
N SER A 274 4.47 -33.80 10.67
CA SER A 274 3.69 -33.29 11.80
C SER A 274 4.56 -32.97 13.02
N ASP A 275 5.62 -32.18 12.80
CA ASP A 275 6.58 -31.73 13.81
C ASP A 275 6.61 -30.20 13.87
N VAL A 276 6.59 -29.64 15.08
CA VAL A 276 6.67 -28.20 15.33
C VAL A 276 8.01 -27.61 14.84
N SER A 277 9.06 -28.42 14.72
CA SER A 277 10.33 -27.98 14.12
C SER A 277 10.18 -27.50 12.67
N GLN A 278 9.14 -27.96 11.95
CA GLN A 278 8.85 -27.57 10.57
C GLN A 278 8.31 -26.15 10.45
N LEU A 279 7.92 -25.50 11.55
CA LEU A 279 7.32 -24.16 11.51
C LEU A 279 8.22 -23.12 10.82
N SER A 280 9.54 -23.23 10.92
CA SER A 280 10.44 -22.33 10.20
C SER A 280 10.36 -22.50 8.69
N ALA A 281 10.33 -23.75 8.20
CA ALA A 281 10.19 -24.05 6.78
C ALA A 281 8.80 -23.68 6.25
N LEU A 282 7.74 -23.96 7.04
CA LEU A 282 6.38 -23.55 6.75
C LEU A 282 6.29 -22.02 6.57
N ARG A 283 6.84 -21.26 7.52
CA ARG A 283 6.80 -19.80 7.46
C ARG A 283 7.50 -19.25 6.24
N LEU A 284 8.63 -19.83 5.84
CA LEU A 284 9.33 -19.45 4.60
C LEU A 284 8.47 -19.76 3.37
N PHE A 285 7.92 -20.98 3.28
CA PHE A 285 7.03 -21.38 2.19
C PHE A 285 5.84 -20.43 2.02
N VAL A 286 5.13 -20.12 3.11
CA VAL A 286 3.98 -19.21 3.06
C VAL A 286 4.41 -17.79 2.71
N ARG A 287 5.54 -17.30 3.25
CA ARG A 287 6.06 -15.97 2.92
C ARG A 287 6.41 -15.84 1.44
N GLU A 288 7.09 -16.81 0.85
CA GLU A 288 7.42 -16.81 -0.59
C GLU A 288 6.14 -16.73 -1.45
N ILE A 289 5.11 -17.50 -1.08
CA ILE A 289 3.82 -17.51 -1.77
C ILE A 289 3.11 -16.16 -1.64
N CYS A 290 3.06 -15.60 -0.42
CA CYS A 290 2.42 -14.31 -0.15
C CYS A 290 3.18 -13.13 -0.76
N GLN A 291 4.51 -13.19 -0.89
CA GLN A 291 5.31 -12.19 -1.60
C GLN A 291 4.96 -12.14 -3.10
N GLN A 292 4.53 -13.27 -3.65
CA GLN A 292 4.05 -13.37 -5.02
C GLN A 292 2.55 -13.02 -5.16
N ALA A 293 1.84 -12.70 -4.06
CA ALA A 293 0.43 -12.34 -4.10
C ALA A 293 0.22 -10.86 -4.52
N PRO A 294 -0.89 -10.55 -5.23
CA PRO A 294 -1.32 -9.20 -5.62
C PRO A 294 -1.29 -8.14 -4.52
N SER A 295 -1.65 -8.51 -3.29
CA SER A 295 -1.60 -7.65 -2.11
C SER A 295 -0.34 -7.97 -1.29
N ALA A 296 0.83 -7.70 -1.86
CA ALA A 296 2.11 -7.81 -1.15
C ALA A 296 2.27 -6.75 -0.03
N CYS A 297 1.16 -6.26 0.53
CA CYS A 297 1.16 -5.47 1.74
C CYS A 297 1.63 -6.35 2.90
N GLU A 298 2.52 -5.82 3.74
CA GLU A 298 3.08 -6.55 4.89
C GLU A 298 1.98 -7.12 5.80
N SER A 299 0.86 -6.40 5.95
CA SER A 299 -0.29 -6.83 6.76
C SER A 299 -0.96 -8.11 6.23
N PHE A 300 -1.23 -8.20 4.93
CA PHE A 300 -1.83 -9.37 4.29
C PHE A 300 -0.96 -10.61 4.46
N GLY A 301 0.34 -10.48 4.18
CA GLY A 301 1.30 -11.58 4.32
C GLY A 301 1.37 -12.10 5.76
N LEU A 302 1.38 -11.20 6.75
CA LEU A 302 1.38 -11.55 8.18
C LEU A 302 0.08 -12.24 8.61
N GLN A 303 -1.07 -11.77 8.14
CA GLN A 303 -2.37 -12.37 8.42
C GLN A 303 -2.44 -13.81 7.89
N VAL A 304 -2.13 -14.01 6.60
CA VAL A 304 -2.14 -15.35 5.99
C VAL A 304 -1.13 -16.26 6.68
N LEU A 305 0.07 -15.76 7.01
CA LEU A 305 1.08 -16.50 7.74
C LEU A 305 0.57 -16.97 9.10
N LEU A 306 -0.08 -16.08 9.86
CA LEU A 306 -0.65 -16.41 11.16
C LEU A 306 -1.74 -17.48 11.02
N ALA A 307 -2.68 -17.31 10.07
CA ALA A 307 -3.74 -18.27 9.84
C ALA A 307 -3.21 -19.67 9.46
N VAL A 308 -2.28 -19.76 8.51
CA VAL A 308 -1.69 -21.04 8.09
C VAL A 308 -0.86 -21.67 9.23
N ASN A 309 -0.12 -20.86 10.00
CA ASN A 309 0.65 -21.32 11.15
C ASN A 309 -0.27 -21.92 12.23
N GLU A 310 -1.37 -21.26 12.56
CA GLU A 310 -2.36 -21.78 13.52
C GLU A 310 -3.03 -23.07 13.04
N LEU A 311 -3.38 -23.15 11.75
CA LEU A 311 -3.94 -24.38 11.17
C LEU A 311 -2.96 -25.55 11.23
N PHE A 312 -1.69 -25.31 10.89
CA PHE A 312 -0.65 -26.34 10.99
C PHE A 312 -0.48 -26.84 12.43
N CYS A 313 -0.37 -25.93 13.39
CA CYS A 313 -0.28 -26.27 14.81
C CYS A 313 -1.50 -27.07 15.29
N ASN A 314 -2.70 -26.71 14.83
CA ASN A 314 -3.92 -27.44 15.15
C ASN A 314 -3.90 -28.87 14.60
N ILE A 315 -3.44 -29.08 13.37
CA ILE A 315 -3.29 -30.43 12.79
C ILE A 315 -2.28 -31.26 13.60
N VAL A 316 -1.09 -30.72 13.89
CA VAL A 316 -0.06 -31.41 14.69
C VAL A 316 -0.61 -31.81 16.06
N LYS A 317 -1.30 -30.89 16.74
CA LYS A 317 -1.81 -31.10 18.09
C LYS A 317 -3.01 -32.04 18.15
N TYR A 318 -4.00 -31.85 17.28
CA TYR A 318 -5.30 -32.54 17.40
C TYR A 318 -5.42 -33.74 16.48
N ALA A 319 -4.89 -33.69 15.25
CA ALA A 319 -4.97 -34.81 14.31
C ALA A 319 -3.87 -35.86 14.56
N TYR A 320 -2.67 -35.40 14.96
CA TYR A 320 -1.51 -36.27 15.19
C TYR A 320 -1.04 -36.37 16.65
N HIS A 321 -1.72 -35.71 17.59
CA HIS A 321 -1.40 -35.77 19.03
C HIS A 321 0.10 -35.49 19.34
N ASN A 322 0.70 -34.53 18.63
CA ASN A 322 2.11 -34.15 18.71
C ASN A 322 3.12 -35.26 18.34
N GLN A 323 2.70 -36.28 17.58
CA GLN A 323 3.60 -37.29 17.06
C GLN A 323 4.29 -36.80 15.78
N PRO A 324 5.63 -36.86 15.65
CA PRO A 324 6.38 -36.18 14.57
C PRO A 324 6.44 -36.94 13.22
N LYS A 325 5.60 -37.97 13.02
CA LYS A 325 5.68 -38.88 11.85
C LYS A 325 4.50 -38.78 10.87
N GLY A 326 3.51 -37.93 11.16
CA GLY A 326 2.40 -37.67 10.27
C GLY A 326 2.81 -36.82 9.08
N GLU A 327 2.03 -36.92 7.99
CA GLU A 327 2.23 -36.17 6.76
C GLU A 327 1.19 -35.04 6.69
N ILE A 328 1.65 -33.82 6.41
CA ILE A 328 0.80 -32.64 6.21
C ILE A 328 1.14 -32.04 4.86
N LEU A 329 0.20 -32.13 3.93
CA LEU A 329 0.31 -31.56 2.59
C LEU A 329 -0.27 -30.15 2.60
N ILE A 330 0.47 -29.18 2.11
CA ILE A 330 0.00 -27.80 2.00
C ILE A 330 0.05 -27.39 0.54
N GLU A 331 -1.11 -26.97 0.04
CA GLU A 331 -1.31 -26.51 -1.33
C GLU A 331 -1.75 -25.04 -1.29
N SER A 332 -1.12 -24.21 -2.11
CA SER A 332 -1.57 -22.84 -2.35
C SER A 332 -2.10 -22.73 -3.76
N GLN A 333 -3.29 -22.17 -3.90
CA GLN A 333 -3.89 -21.86 -5.18
C GLN A 333 -4.17 -20.38 -5.25
N TYR A 334 -3.68 -19.74 -6.31
CA TYR A 334 -4.01 -18.35 -6.57
C TYR A 334 -5.33 -18.29 -7.35
N VAL A 335 -6.23 -17.42 -6.92
CA VAL A 335 -7.45 -17.08 -7.66
C VAL A 335 -7.48 -15.58 -7.93
N ASP A 336 -8.45 -15.11 -8.71
CA ASP A 336 -8.45 -13.73 -9.22
C ASP A 336 -8.53 -12.68 -8.10
N ASP A 337 -9.29 -12.96 -7.05
CA ASP A 337 -9.61 -12.03 -5.96
C ASP A 337 -8.93 -12.36 -4.62
N GLY A 338 -8.21 -13.48 -4.53
CA GLY A 338 -7.56 -13.91 -3.30
C GLY A 338 -6.66 -15.13 -3.45
N ILE A 339 -6.18 -15.63 -2.31
CA ILE A 339 -5.37 -16.85 -2.23
C ILE A 339 -6.07 -17.90 -1.40
N CYS A 340 -6.03 -19.14 -1.90
CA CYS A 340 -6.48 -20.32 -1.18
C CYS A 340 -5.27 -21.06 -0.62
N PHE A 341 -5.31 -21.41 0.66
CA PHE A 341 -4.42 -22.42 1.24
C PHE A 341 -5.26 -23.63 1.65
N THR A 342 -4.87 -24.81 1.16
CA THR A 342 -5.44 -26.09 1.58
C THR A 342 -4.38 -26.84 2.37
N LEU A 343 -4.65 -27.14 3.64
CA LEU A 343 -3.84 -28.04 4.45
C LEU A 343 -4.58 -29.37 4.53
N SER A 344 -3.87 -30.43 4.18
CA SER A 344 -4.40 -31.78 4.16
C SER A 344 -3.57 -32.68 5.07
N ASP A 345 -4.22 -33.57 5.81
CA ASP A 345 -3.56 -34.55 6.67
C ASP A 345 -4.25 -35.92 6.66
N ARG A 346 -3.58 -36.96 7.15
CA ARG A 346 -4.11 -38.33 7.34
C ARG A 346 -4.44 -38.67 8.79
N GLY A 347 -4.28 -37.70 9.69
CA GLY A 347 -4.51 -37.87 11.12
C GLY A 347 -5.98 -38.13 11.47
N THR A 348 -6.28 -38.15 12.76
CA THR A 348 -7.65 -38.33 13.24
C THR A 348 -8.52 -37.15 12.77
N ALA A 349 -9.65 -37.44 12.11
CA ALA A 349 -10.55 -36.40 11.65
C ALA A 349 -11.04 -35.56 12.83
N PHE A 350 -10.84 -34.25 12.74
CA PHE A 350 -11.20 -33.29 13.75
C PHE A 350 -11.72 -32.05 13.04
N ASN A 351 -13.01 -31.75 13.20
CA ASN A 351 -13.62 -30.58 12.56
C ASN A 351 -13.36 -29.33 13.41
N PRO A 352 -12.47 -28.42 12.99
CA PRO A 352 -12.11 -27.27 13.80
C PRO A 352 -13.25 -26.24 13.88
N LEU A 353 -14.20 -26.27 12.93
CA LEU A 353 -15.37 -25.39 12.89
C LEU A 353 -16.36 -25.65 14.02
N LYS A 354 -16.24 -26.79 14.73
CA LYS A 354 -17.11 -27.16 15.85
C LYS A 354 -16.51 -26.82 17.22
N ILE A 355 -15.30 -26.28 17.26
CA ILE A 355 -14.67 -25.86 18.52
C ILE A 355 -15.44 -24.64 19.03
N ASN A 356 -16.00 -24.73 20.23
CA ASN A 356 -16.69 -23.60 20.86
C ASN A 356 -15.75 -22.40 20.97
N HIS A 357 -16.26 -21.22 20.61
CA HIS A 357 -15.51 -19.98 20.75
C HIS A 357 -15.05 -19.80 22.21
N PRO A 358 -13.80 -19.40 22.44
CA PRO A 358 -13.31 -19.17 23.79
C PRO A 358 -14.20 -18.13 24.46
N ASN A 359 -14.57 -18.39 25.72
CA ASN A 359 -15.29 -17.40 26.50
C ASN A 359 -14.32 -16.23 26.76
N LEU A 360 -14.56 -15.10 26.09
CA LEU A 360 -13.70 -13.90 26.13
C LEU A 360 -13.57 -13.28 27.53
N ALA A 361 -14.29 -13.83 28.52
CA ALA A 361 -14.23 -13.50 29.94
C ALA A 361 -13.02 -14.12 30.71
N GLY A 362 -12.12 -14.85 30.04
CA GLY A 362 -10.78 -15.14 30.58
C GLY A 362 -10.59 -16.49 31.28
N GLU A 363 -11.48 -17.47 31.10
CA GLU A 363 -11.38 -18.77 31.80
C GLU A 363 -10.75 -19.92 30.97
N GLN A 364 -10.27 -19.67 29.75
CA GLN A 364 -9.71 -20.72 28.88
C GLN A 364 -8.30 -20.38 28.34
N GLU A 365 -7.32 -21.23 28.68
CA GLU A 365 -5.93 -21.16 28.18
C GLU A 365 -5.76 -21.70 26.74
N SER A 366 -6.81 -22.29 26.15
CA SER A 366 -6.74 -22.91 24.81
C SER A 366 -8.03 -22.67 24.01
N GLY A 367 -7.90 -22.35 22.71
CA GLY A 367 -9.05 -22.16 21.80
C GLY A 367 -8.93 -20.95 20.87
N PHE A 368 -7.98 -20.04 21.13
CA PHE A 368 -7.80 -18.82 20.33
C PHE A 368 -7.26 -19.07 18.92
N GLY A 369 -6.46 -20.11 18.72
CA GLY A 369 -5.81 -20.35 17.41
C GLY A 369 -6.81 -20.45 16.26
N PHE A 370 -7.84 -21.30 16.38
CA PHE A 370 -8.85 -21.42 15.32
C PHE A 370 -9.76 -20.18 15.22
N PHE A 371 -10.07 -19.53 16.34
CA PHE A 371 -10.80 -18.26 16.34
C PHE A 371 -10.06 -17.19 15.53
N ILE A 372 -8.74 -17.09 15.68
CA ILE A 372 -7.89 -16.17 14.89
C ILE A 372 -7.99 -16.50 13.40
N VAL A 373 -7.95 -17.79 13.04
CA VAL A 373 -8.11 -18.21 11.63
C VAL A 373 -9.48 -17.76 11.09
N GLN A 374 -10.56 -17.90 11.87
CA GLN A 374 -11.91 -17.44 11.49
C GLN A 374 -12.01 -15.92 11.35
N GLN A 375 -11.23 -15.16 12.12
CA GLN A 375 -11.17 -13.72 11.92
C GLN A 375 -10.37 -13.37 10.67
N ILE A 376 -9.26 -14.04 10.42
CA ILE A 376 -8.39 -13.67 9.29
C ILE A 376 -9.00 -14.07 7.95
N ALA A 377 -9.42 -15.33 7.80
CA ALA A 377 -9.88 -15.86 6.53
C ALA A 377 -11.29 -15.35 6.19
N ASP A 378 -11.51 -14.98 4.93
CA ASP A 378 -12.82 -14.55 4.46
C ASP A 378 -13.75 -15.75 4.28
N HIS A 379 -13.20 -16.89 3.85
CA HIS A 379 -13.92 -18.17 3.82
C HIS A 379 -13.05 -19.31 4.36
N ILE A 380 -13.69 -20.22 5.11
CA ILE A 380 -13.06 -21.43 5.63
C ILE A 380 -13.98 -22.61 5.33
N SER A 381 -13.39 -23.73 4.91
CA SER A 381 -14.11 -25.00 4.76
C SER A 381 -13.28 -26.15 5.30
N TYR A 382 -13.96 -27.17 5.83
CA TYR A 382 -13.35 -28.39 6.31
C TYR A 382 -14.06 -29.62 5.73
N ILE A 383 -13.30 -30.53 5.14
CA ILE A 383 -13.77 -31.78 4.56
C ILE A 383 -13.07 -32.92 5.31
N PRO A 384 -13.78 -33.68 6.16
CA PRO A 384 -13.18 -34.82 6.87
C PRO A 384 -12.91 -35.98 5.91
N LYS A 385 -11.90 -36.79 6.24
CA LYS A 385 -11.61 -38.04 5.53
C LYS A 385 -12.79 -39.02 5.62
N LYS A 386 -13.05 -39.77 4.54
CA LYS A 386 -14.13 -40.77 4.47
C LYS A 386 -13.68 -42.14 4.94
N THR A 387 -12.43 -42.49 4.67
CA THR A 387 -11.78 -43.73 5.07
C THR A 387 -10.45 -43.43 5.76
N ASP A 388 -9.85 -44.43 6.41
CA ASP A 388 -8.56 -44.25 7.11
C ASP A 388 -7.38 -43.95 6.17
N THR A 389 -7.52 -44.24 4.88
CA THR A 389 -6.51 -43.96 3.85
C THR A 389 -6.68 -42.58 3.19
N ASP A 390 -7.83 -41.94 3.37
CA ASP A 390 -8.14 -40.64 2.79
C ASP A 390 -7.54 -39.49 3.60
N TRP A 391 -7.54 -38.30 3.00
CA TRP A 391 -7.07 -37.08 3.61
C TRP A 391 -8.24 -36.29 4.22
N ASN A 392 -8.00 -35.67 5.37
CA ASN A 392 -8.76 -34.51 5.83
C ASN A 392 -8.26 -33.29 5.05
N HIS A 393 -9.14 -32.33 4.79
CA HIS A 393 -8.79 -31.07 4.13
C HIS A 393 -9.38 -29.89 4.90
N ILE A 394 -8.54 -28.94 5.29
CA ILE A 394 -8.97 -27.62 5.70
C ILE A 394 -8.51 -26.59 4.68
N ARG A 395 -9.43 -25.79 4.18
CA ARG A 395 -9.15 -24.75 3.19
C ARG A 395 -9.54 -23.40 3.75
N ILE A 396 -8.62 -22.45 3.64
CA ILE A 396 -8.87 -21.02 3.87
C ILE A 396 -8.74 -20.26 2.57
N PHE A 397 -9.58 -19.26 2.41
CA PHE A 397 -9.50 -18.27 1.34
C PHE A 397 -9.37 -16.90 1.97
N LYS A 398 -8.39 -16.13 1.49
CA LYS A 398 -8.17 -14.73 1.88
C LYS A 398 -8.14 -13.87 0.62
N ARG A 399 -9.01 -12.88 0.55
CA ARG A 399 -9.04 -11.84 -0.47
C ARG A 399 -7.79 -10.99 -0.39
N TYR A 400 -7.28 -10.59 -1.55
CA TYR A 400 -6.14 -9.67 -1.62
C TYR A 400 -6.49 -8.28 -1.07
N PHE A 401 -7.74 -7.87 -1.26
CA PHE A 401 -8.24 -6.56 -0.87
C PHE A 401 -9.59 -6.72 -0.17
N SER A 402 -9.75 -6.10 0.99
CA SER A 402 -10.99 -6.06 1.75
C SER A 402 -11.33 -4.59 2.03
N GLU A 403 -12.39 -4.07 1.39
CA GLU A 403 -12.96 -2.76 1.78
C GLU A 403 -13.57 -2.82 3.20
N GLU A 404 -13.94 -4.02 3.67
CA GLU A 404 -14.52 -4.27 5.00
C GLU A 404 -13.50 -4.13 6.15
N ASP A 405 -12.20 -4.06 5.85
CA ASP A 405 -11.18 -3.86 6.88
C ASP A 405 -11.14 -2.39 7.36
N HIS A 406 -11.79 -1.45 6.65
CA HIS A 406 -11.88 -0.06 7.08
C HIS A 406 -13.08 0.18 8.00
N MET A 407 -12.79 0.67 9.20
CA MET A 407 -13.81 1.13 10.14
C MET A 407 -14.13 2.59 9.83
N GLU A 408 -15.40 2.91 9.57
CA GLU A 408 -15.81 4.29 9.39
C GLU A 408 -15.52 5.09 10.68
N LEU A 409 -14.88 6.25 10.56
CA LEU A 409 -14.55 7.11 11.68
C LEU A 409 -15.36 8.41 11.60
N VAL A 410 -16.26 8.60 12.56
CA VAL A 410 -16.89 9.91 12.76
C VAL A 410 -16.00 10.75 13.64
N HIS A 411 -15.76 12.01 13.28
CA HIS A 411 -14.94 12.89 14.08
C HIS A 411 -15.48 14.32 14.08
N HIS A 412 -15.14 15.06 15.12
CA HIS A 412 -15.37 16.49 15.23
C HIS A 412 -14.33 17.11 16.17
N ILE A 413 -14.25 18.44 16.16
CA ILE A 413 -13.32 19.21 16.98
C ILE A 413 -14.12 19.97 18.03
N GLN A 414 -13.68 19.92 19.29
CA GLN A 414 -14.25 20.67 20.41
C GLN A 414 -13.12 21.14 21.32
N ASP A 415 -13.06 22.43 21.69
CA ASP A 415 -12.05 22.99 22.60
C ASP A 415 -10.59 22.63 22.23
N HIS A 416 -10.22 22.64 20.95
CA HIS A 416 -8.90 22.20 20.43
C HIS A 416 -8.55 20.73 20.72
N LEU A 417 -9.57 19.90 20.94
CA LEU A 417 -9.45 18.45 21.10
C LEU A 417 -10.10 17.79 19.89
N LEU A 418 -9.43 16.77 19.35
CA LEU A 418 -9.99 15.92 18.31
C LEU A 418 -10.77 14.78 18.96
N ILE A 419 -12.08 14.74 18.73
CA ILE A 419 -12.94 13.66 19.21
C ILE A 419 -13.22 12.71 18.05
N ILE A 420 -12.82 11.45 18.19
CA ILE A 420 -12.99 10.40 17.19
C ILE A 420 -13.90 9.32 17.75
N ALA A 421 -14.87 8.88 16.95
CA ALA A 421 -15.80 7.81 17.27
C ALA A 421 -15.77 6.76 16.13
N PRO A 422 -15.13 5.59 16.35
CA PRO A 422 -15.29 4.46 15.45
C PRO A 422 -16.76 4.03 15.30
N LYS A 423 -17.18 3.81 14.06
CA LYS A 423 -18.43 3.14 13.69
C LYS A 423 -18.12 1.69 13.38
N GLY A 424 -18.16 0.87 14.42
CA GLY A 424 -17.94 -0.56 14.36
C GLY A 424 -18.06 -1.16 15.76
N ASP A 425 -18.38 -2.45 15.83
CA ASP A 425 -18.57 -3.20 17.07
C ASP A 425 -17.28 -3.85 17.58
N ASN A 426 -16.29 -4.09 16.70
CA ASN A 426 -15.09 -4.86 17.03
C ASN A 426 -13.83 -4.14 16.56
N LEU A 427 -12.79 -4.04 17.40
CA LEU A 427 -11.44 -3.62 17.01
C LEU A 427 -10.47 -4.80 17.18
N ASP A 428 -10.16 -5.48 16.08
CA ASP A 428 -9.44 -6.76 16.08
C ASP A 428 -8.35 -6.84 15.00
N ALA A 429 -7.68 -7.99 14.88
CA ALA A 429 -6.62 -8.20 13.89
C ALA A 429 -7.00 -7.89 12.43
N LYS A 430 -8.29 -7.88 12.05
CA LYS A 430 -8.72 -7.55 10.69
C LYS A 430 -8.59 -6.05 10.41
N ASN A 431 -9.09 -5.25 11.33
CA ASN A 431 -9.25 -3.80 11.14
C ASN A 431 -8.30 -2.95 11.99
N ALA A 432 -7.49 -3.55 12.87
CA ALA A 432 -6.56 -2.82 13.74
C ALA A 432 -5.58 -1.94 12.94
N SER A 433 -4.98 -2.48 11.88
CA SER A 433 -3.98 -1.76 11.08
C SER A 433 -4.59 -0.56 10.35
N SER A 434 -5.69 -0.77 9.63
CA SER A 434 -6.44 0.28 8.93
C SER A 434 -7.00 1.32 9.90
N PHE A 435 -7.62 0.90 11.02
CA PHE A 435 -8.10 1.79 12.07
C PHE A 435 -6.98 2.69 12.61
N LYS A 436 -5.80 2.13 12.87
CA LYS A 436 -4.63 2.92 13.31
C LYS A 436 -4.27 3.98 12.27
N GLU A 437 -4.18 3.58 11.01
CA GLU A 437 -3.82 4.46 9.90
C GLU A 437 -4.84 5.60 9.73
N ASP A 438 -6.13 5.27 9.80
CA ASP A 438 -7.23 6.21 9.67
C ASP A 438 -7.29 7.20 10.86
N VAL A 439 -7.11 6.73 12.10
CA VAL A 439 -7.01 7.61 13.28
C VAL A 439 -5.80 8.53 13.20
N LEU A 440 -4.62 7.99 12.85
CA LEU A 440 -3.42 8.81 12.67
C LEU A 440 -3.56 9.82 11.52
N LYS A 441 -4.34 9.50 10.48
CA LYS A 441 -4.67 10.43 9.40
C LYS A 441 -5.54 11.58 9.92
N LEU A 442 -6.55 11.31 10.73
CA LEU A 442 -7.40 12.35 11.35
C LEU A 442 -6.61 13.25 12.30
N ILE A 443 -5.77 12.67 13.15
CA ILE A 443 -4.87 13.41 14.06
C ILE A 443 -3.98 14.38 13.28
N ARG A 444 -3.38 13.90 12.19
CA ARG A 444 -2.53 14.73 11.31
C ARG A 444 -3.31 15.82 10.58
N GLN A 445 -4.56 15.57 10.21
CA GLN A 445 -5.39 16.57 9.53
C GLN A 445 -5.90 17.66 10.46
N ALA A 446 -6.17 17.33 11.73
CA ALA A 446 -6.69 18.26 12.70
C ALA A 446 -5.58 19.10 13.40
N GLU A 447 -4.32 18.70 13.27
CA GLU A 447 -3.15 19.34 13.92
C GLU A 447 -3.23 19.38 15.46
N PHE A 448 -4.05 18.52 16.06
CA PHE A 448 -4.18 18.38 17.51
C PHE A 448 -3.50 17.09 17.99
N SER A 449 -2.64 17.21 19.00
CA SER A 449 -2.00 16.06 19.67
C SER A 449 -2.82 15.53 20.86
N ASN A 450 -3.87 16.25 21.26
CA ASN A 450 -4.82 15.81 22.29
C ASN A 450 -6.07 15.22 21.64
N VAL A 451 -6.32 13.94 21.93
CA VAL A 451 -7.35 13.14 21.27
C VAL A 451 -8.25 12.49 22.31
N ILE A 452 -9.55 12.53 22.07
CA ILE A 452 -10.54 11.75 22.81
C ILE A 452 -11.09 10.68 21.86
N LEU A 453 -10.89 9.42 22.21
CA LEU A 453 -11.46 8.30 21.46
C LEU A 453 -12.73 7.81 22.17
N ASN A 454 -13.86 8.00 21.49
CA ASN A 454 -15.17 7.61 21.97
C ASN A 454 -15.50 6.18 21.53
N LEU A 455 -15.49 5.26 22.49
CA LEU A 455 -15.66 3.83 22.26
C LEU A 455 -17.12 3.36 22.36
N THR A 456 -18.11 4.27 22.34
CA THR A 456 -19.55 3.93 22.52
C THR A 456 -20.02 2.77 21.64
N HIS A 457 -19.53 2.67 20.40
CA HIS A 457 -19.97 1.65 19.46
C HIS A 457 -19.18 0.34 19.58
N LEU A 458 -17.99 0.36 20.20
CA LEU A 458 -17.14 -0.81 20.33
C LEU A 458 -17.60 -1.70 21.48
N GLN A 459 -17.82 -2.98 21.17
CA GLN A 459 -18.18 -4.04 22.09
C GLN A 459 -16.99 -4.97 22.39
N PHE A 460 -16.07 -5.11 21.43
CA PHE A 460 -14.94 -6.03 21.51
C PHE A 460 -13.61 -5.41 21.07
N ILE A 461 -12.51 -5.80 21.72
CA ILE A 461 -11.15 -5.43 21.34
C ILE A 461 -10.18 -6.59 21.62
N ASP A 462 -9.35 -6.99 20.65
CA ASP A 462 -8.35 -8.06 20.87
C ASP A 462 -6.94 -7.48 21.19
N SER A 463 -5.92 -8.34 21.29
CA SER A 463 -4.54 -7.91 21.51
C SER A 463 -3.99 -6.97 20.43
N SER A 464 -4.45 -7.12 19.18
CA SER A 464 -4.07 -6.28 18.05
C SER A 464 -4.68 -4.89 18.21
N GLY A 465 -5.97 -4.82 18.54
CA GLY A 465 -6.68 -3.57 18.85
C GLY A 465 -6.06 -2.83 20.04
N LEU A 466 -5.77 -3.54 21.13
CA LEU A 466 -5.08 -2.97 22.30
C LEU A 466 -3.68 -2.45 21.92
N GLY A 467 -2.95 -3.20 21.09
CA GLY A 467 -1.65 -2.80 20.55
C GLY A 467 -1.71 -1.53 19.72
N VAL A 468 -2.79 -1.35 18.96
CA VAL A 468 -3.05 -0.10 18.23
C VAL A 468 -3.30 1.06 19.16
N LEU A 469 -4.14 0.90 20.19
CA LEU A 469 -4.39 1.96 21.16
C LEU A 469 -3.09 2.38 21.88
N LEU A 470 -2.23 1.42 22.27
CA LEU A 470 -0.91 1.73 22.83
C LEU A 470 -0.02 2.47 21.85
N SER A 471 -0.03 2.04 20.59
CA SER A 471 0.74 2.69 19.56
C SER A 471 0.28 4.13 19.35
N LEU A 472 -1.03 4.38 19.36
CA LEU A 472 -1.60 5.72 19.25
C LEU A 472 -1.20 6.59 20.45
N GLN A 473 -1.34 6.08 21.68
CA GLN A 473 -0.92 6.78 22.90
C GLN A 473 0.56 7.16 22.84
N ARG A 474 1.44 6.22 22.47
CA ARG A 474 2.88 6.47 22.35
C ARG A 474 3.18 7.54 21.30
N THR A 475 2.51 7.48 20.15
CA THR A 475 2.68 8.48 19.08
C THR A 475 2.27 9.88 19.53
N LEU A 476 1.11 10.02 20.18
CA LEU A 476 0.63 11.32 20.67
C LEU A 476 1.48 11.86 21.82
N HIS A 477 1.91 10.99 22.74
CA HIS A 477 2.77 11.38 23.85
C HIS A 477 4.16 11.84 23.36
N ALA A 478 4.68 11.24 22.28
CA ALA A 478 5.90 11.72 21.63
C ALA A 478 5.73 13.12 21.02
N GLN A 479 4.49 13.54 20.74
CA GLN A 479 4.11 14.87 20.23
C GLN A 479 3.63 15.81 21.35
N GLY A 480 3.83 15.45 22.63
CA GLY A 480 3.43 16.27 23.78
C GLY A 480 1.93 16.32 24.05
N GLY A 481 1.14 15.46 23.40
CA GLY A 481 -0.29 15.33 23.66
C GLY A 481 -0.65 14.02 24.37
N SER A 482 -1.95 13.71 24.43
CA SER A 482 -2.44 12.47 25.05
C SER A 482 -3.70 11.94 24.37
N LEU A 483 -3.89 10.62 24.43
CA LEU A 483 -5.12 9.95 24.05
C LEU A 483 -5.89 9.56 25.31
N LYS A 484 -7.12 10.07 25.42
CA LYS A 484 -8.07 9.74 26.49
C LYS A 484 -9.23 8.93 25.91
N LEU A 485 -9.76 7.99 26.70
CA LEU A 485 -10.79 7.07 26.25
C LEU A 485 -12.10 7.36 26.97
N VAL A 486 -13.22 7.29 26.25
CA VAL A 486 -14.56 7.47 26.85
C VAL A 486 -15.52 6.37 26.42
N HIS A 487 -16.56 6.14 27.25
CA HIS A 487 -17.63 5.18 26.99
C HIS A 487 -17.14 3.74 26.70
N LEU A 488 -16.20 3.22 27.49
CA LEU A 488 -15.83 1.79 27.40
C LEU A 488 -17.04 0.91 27.73
N SER A 489 -17.31 -0.07 26.87
CA SER A 489 -18.26 -1.13 27.21
C SER A 489 -17.76 -1.93 28.43
N LYS A 490 -18.68 -2.63 29.11
CA LYS A 490 -18.32 -3.46 30.27
C LYS A 490 -17.25 -4.51 29.91
N SER A 491 -17.38 -5.11 28.73
CA SER A 491 -16.43 -6.10 28.19
C SER A 491 -15.03 -5.51 28.00
N ILE A 492 -14.95 -4.36 27.33
CA ILE A 492 -13.67 -3.67 27.06
C ILE A 492 -13.03 -3.21 28.37
N ARG A 493 -13.82 -2.69 29.32
CA ARG A 493 -13.31 -2.28 30.64
C ARG A 493 -12.70 -3.45 31.40
N THR A 494 -13.36 -4.61 31.42
CA THR A 494 -12.80 -5.83 32.04
C THR A 494 -11.49 -6.25 31.38
N MET A 495 -11.39 -6.20 30.05
CA MET A 495 -10.11 -6.49 29.38
C MET A 495 -9.01 -5.49 29.76
N PHE A 496 -9.30 -4.19 29.80
CA PHE A 496 -8.35 -3.16 30.23
C PHE A 496 -7.87 -3.34 31.67
N GLU A 497 -8.72 -3.86 32.55
CA GLU A 497 -8.36 -4.22 33.93
C GLU A 497 -7.39 -5.42 33.95
N ILE A 498 -7.71 -6.49 33.22
CA ILE A 498 -6.88 -7.70 33.12
C ILE A 498 -5.47 -7.38 32.62
N VAL A 499 -5.35 -6.62 31.52
CA VAL A 499 -4.04 -6.25 30.94
C VAL A 499 -3.41 -5.00 31.56
N SER A 500 -3.98 -4.51 32.67
CA SER A 500 -3.50 -3.32 33.40
C SER A 500 -3.38 -2.03 32.56
N MET A 501 -4.13 -1.93 31.47
CA MET A 501 -4.14 -0.76 30.59
C MET A 501 -4.84 0.47 31.19
N HIS A 502 -5.70 0.27 32.19
CA HIS A 502 -6.29 1.36 32.97
C HIS A 502 -5.25 2.26 33.67
N ARG A 503 -3.97 1.82 33.76
CA ARG A 503 -2.85 2.62 34.27
C ARG A 503 -2.14 3.45 33.21
N ILE A 504 -2.42 3.16 31.94
CA ILE A 504 -1.76 3.78 30.78
C ILE A 504 -2.65 4.85 30.14
N PHE A 505 -3.97 4.65 30.19
CA PHE A 505 -4.95 5.57 29.63
C PHE A 505 -5.76 6.24 30.73
N ASP A 506 -6.02 7.53 30.56
CA ASP A 506 -7.08 8.19 31.30
C ASP A 506 -8.43 7.82 30.67
N ILE A 507 -9.30 7.24 31.49
CA ILE A 507 -10.59 6.67 31.06
C ILE A 507 -11.72 7.41 31.78
N PHE A 508 -12.66 7.97 31.02
CA PHE A 508 -13.81 8.72 31.54
C PHE A 508 -15.13 8.10 31.11
N ASN A 509 -16.21 8.48 31.79
CA ASN A 509 -17.53 7.99 31.45
C ASN A 509 -18.18 8.83 30.34
N THR A 510 -17.82 10.10 30.21
CA THR A 510 -18.40 11.01 29.19
C THR A 510 -17.33 11.79 28.45
N VAL A 511 -17.68 12.29 27.25
CA VAL A 511 -16.81 13.20 26.48
C VAL A 511 -16.54 14.48 27.28
N ASP A 512 -17.55 15.03 27.94
CA ASP A 512 -17.41 16.27 28.71
C ASP A 512 -16.43 16.14 29.88
N GLU A 513 -16.45 15.04 30.62
CA GLU A 513 -15.47 14.73 31.67
C GLU A 513 -14.04 14.67 31.09
N ALA A 514 -13.86 14.01 29.94
CA ALA A 514 -12.57 13.93 29.28
C ALA A 514 -12.09 15.30 28.80
N VAL A 515 -12.97 16.12 28.20
CA VAL A 515 -12.64 17.50 27.78
C VAL A 515 -12.21 18.35 28.98
N GLN A 516 -12.90 18.25 30.12
CA GLN A 516 -12.53 18.98 31.34
C GLN A 516 -11.16 18.58 31.86
N SER A 517 -10.76 17.30 31.74
CA SER A 517 -9.46 16.84 32.22
C SER A 517 -8.25 17.34 31.43
N PHE A 518 -8.46 18.04 30.31
CA PHE A 518 -7.40 18.74 29.56
C PHE A 518 -7.21 20.21 29.97
N LYS A 519 -8.12 20.73 30.80
CA LYS A 519 -8.06 22.06 31.40
C LYS A 519 -7.34 21.97 32.74
#